data_AF-A0A5C5VE47-F1
#
_entry.id   AF-A0A5C5VE47-F1
#
_cell.length_a   1.000
_cell.length_b   1.000
_cell.length_c   1.000
_cell.angle_alpha   90.00
_cell.angle_beta   90.00
_cell.angle_gamma   90.00
#
_symmetry.space_group_name_H-M   'P 1'
#
loop_
_entity.id
_entity.type
_entity.pdbx_description
1 polymer ?
#
loop_
_entity_poly.entity_id
_entity_poly.type
_entity_poly.pdbx_seq_one_letter_code
_entity_poly.pdbx_strand_id
1 'polypeptide(L)'
;MHDHPIRDFWSDHPLWGAWAITRPYRWAAWGGVAGWVDYGWSNPVYYNYGENVYYEDGSVCYDGEPVATEAEYIEQAEQIASRADDVEVDEGDWMPLGVFAVTQDGQKDGPDPTLFLQLVISKEGVISGTLNDTKTDTTQTIEGMVDKGSQRSAWNVVGKDRPIMETGIYNLTQDTAPVLVHFADGSTQQWLLVRLDDPAGQQE
;
A
#
# COMPACT_ATOMS: atom_id res chain seq x y z
N MET A 1 -31.55 -7.88 7.24
CA MET A 1 -30.55 -8.96 7.22
C MET A 1 -29.72 -8.73 5.98
N HIS A 2 -28.58 -8.06 6.12
CA HIS A 2 -27.60 -7.96 5.05
C HIS A 2 -26.80 -9.25 5.11
N ASP A 3 -27.18 -10.19 4.27
CA ASP A 3 -26.52 -11.48 4.11
C ASP A 3 -25.31 -11.26 3.18
N HIS A 4 -24.23 -10.74 3.74
CA HIS A 4 -22.95 -10.72 3.04
C HIS A 4 -22.40 -12.14 3.11
N PRO A 5 -22.17 -12.84 1.99
CA PRO A 5 -21.61 -14.18 2.03
C PRO A 5 -20.26 -14.12 2.74
N ILE A 6 -20.14 -14.86 3.85
CA ILE A 6 -18.87 -15.07 4.54
C ILE A 6 -17.99 -15.83 3.55
N ARG A 7 -17.21 -15.10 2.76
CA ARG A 7 -16.22 -15.68 1.85
C ARG A 7 -15.15 -16.32 2.73
N ASP A 8 -14.94 -17.62 2.57
CA ASP A 8 -13.81 -18.32 3.16
C ASP A 8 -12.55 -17.90 2.42
N PHE A 9 -11.98 -16.79 2.90
CA PHE A 9 -10.81 -16.12 2.35
C PHE A 9 -9.64 -17.08 2.03
N TRP A 10 -9.51 -18.16 2.82
CA TRP A 10 -8.44 -19.16 2.71
C TRP A 10 -8.56 -20.06 1.48
N SER A 11 -9.76 -20.28 0.96
CA SER A 11 -10.02 -21.11 -0.22
C SER A 11 -9.81 -20.35 -1.53
N ASP A 12 -10.12 -19.05 -1.54
CA ASP A 12 -10.22 -18.27 -2.77
C ASP A 12 -8.91 -17.54 -3.15
N HIS A 13 -7.92 -17.52 -2.24
CA HIS A 13 -6.65 -16.78 -2.43
C HIS A 13 -5.40 -17.62 -2.07
N PRO A 14 -5.06 -18.68 -2.84
CA PRO A 14 -4.03 -19.66 -2.49
C PRO A 14 -2.58 -19.14 -2.51
N LEU A 15 -2.32 -17.97 -3.10
CA LEU A 15 -0.98 -17.36 -3.10
C LEU A 15 -0.48 -17.00 -1.70
N TRP A 16 -1.38 -16.93 -0.72
CA TRP A 16 -1.07 -16.56 0.65
C TRP A 16 -0.19 -17.56 1.41
N GLY A 17 -0.24 -18.83 1.03
CA GLY A 17 0.67 -19.85 1.57
C GLY A 17 2.15 -19.51 1.34
N ALA A 18 2.46 -18.70 0.31
CA ALA A 18 3.82 -18.29 -0.01
C ALA A 18 4.46 -17.41 1.07
N TRP A 19 3.67 -16.62 1.81
CA TRP A 19 4.18 -15.72 2.86
C TRP A 19 4.05 -16.29 4.28
N ALA A 20 3.58 -17.54 4.43
CA ALA A 20 3.36 -18.21 5.71
C ALA A 20 2.48 -17.41 6.72
N ILE A 21 1.58 -16.55 6.22
CA ILE A 21 0.72 -15.69 7.04
C ILE A 21 -0.51 -16.47 7.52
N THR A 22 -0.69 -16.59 8.83
CA THR A 22 -1.84 -17.28 9.44
C THR A 22 -2.96 -16.34 9.90
N ARG A 23 -2.78 -15.02 9.80
CA ARG A 23 -3.78 -13.99 10.18
C ARG A 23 -3.76 -12.80 9.21
N PRO A 24 -4.44 -12.91 8.05
CA PRO A 24 -4.38 -11.96 6.94
C PRO A 24 -4.73 -10.52 7.28
N TYR A 25 -5.72 -10.38 8.15
CA TYR A 25 -6.32 -9.12 8.55
C TYR A 25 -5.63 -8.50 9.77
N ARG A 26 -4.75 -9.25 10.44
CA ARG A 26 -3.96 -8.72 11.56
C ARG A 26 -2.86 -7.83 10.98
N TRP A 27 -2.82 -6.58 11.41
CA TRP A 27 -1.89 -5.58 10.89
C TRP A 27 -0.96 -5.05 11.98
N ALA A 28 0.19 -4.53 11.57
CA ALA A 28 1.17 -3.96 12.48
C ALA A 28 0.92 -2.48 12.73
N ALA A 29 0.83 -2.08 14.00
CA ALA A 29 0.94 -0.67 14.38
C ALA A 29 2.35 -0.14 14.08
N TRP A 30 2.51 1.19 14.00
CA TRP A 30 3.78 1.86 13.71
C TRP A 30 4.98 1.28 14.47
N GLY A 31 4.89 1.13 15.80
CA GLY A 31 5.98 0.60 16.60
C GLY A 31 6.39 -0.83 16.22
N GLY A 32 5.45 -1.62 15.70
CA GLY A 32 5.71 -2.94 15.15
C GLY A 32 6.48 -2.87 13.83
N VAL A 33 6.04 -2.02 12.90
CA VAL A 33 6.73 -1.83 11.60
C VAL A 33 8.12 -1.25 11.79
N ALA A 34 8.26 -0.18 12.57
CA ALA A 34 9.54 0.48 12.82
C ALA A 34 10.56 -0.42 13.52
N GLY A 35 10.11 -1.35 14.37
CA GLY A 35 10.96 -2.36 15.01
C GLY A 35 11.21 -3.60 14.15
N TRP A 36 10.41 -3.82 13.11
CA TRP A 36 10.56 -4.96 12.18
C TRP A 36 11.59 -4.69 11.10
N VAL A 37 11.54 -3.51 10.49
CA VAL A 37 12.50 -3.13 9.44
C VAL A 37 13.86 -2.74 10.03
N ASP A 38 14.96 -3.13 9.39
CA ASP A 38 16.33 -2.83 9.85
C ASP A 38 16.80 -1.40 9.48
N TYR A 39 15.89 -0.43 9.65
CA TYR A 39 16.11 0.95 9.22
C TYR A 39 16.41 1.90 10.38
N GLY A 40 16.14 1.48 11.61
CA GLY A 40 16.43 2.26 12.83
C GLY A 40 15.54 3.49 13.00
N TRP A 41 14.31 3.45 12.50
CA TRP A 41 13.38 4.56 12.61
C TRP A 41 12.88 4.75 14.04
N SER A 42 12.81 6.02 14.47
CA SER A 42 12.21 6.40 15.75
C SER A 42 10.90 7.16 15.60
N ASN A 43 10.77 7.99 14.56
CA ASN A 43 9.61 8.85 14.35
C ASN A 43 9.01 8.60 12.95
N PRO A 44 7.68 8.59 12.82
CA PRO A 44 7.03 8.46 11.52
C PRO A 44 7.09 9.78 10.74
N VAL A 45 7.17 9.66 9.41
CA VAL A 45 6.88 10.75 8.47
C VAL A 45 5.44 10.59 7.98
N TYR A 46 4.70 11.70 7.91
CA TYR A 46 3.27 11.69 7.61
C TYR A 46 3.06 12.16 6.17
N TYR A 47 2.34 11.36 5.38
CA TYR A 47 1.97 11.72 4.02
C TYR A 47 0.44 11.80 3.91
N ASN A 48 -0.11 12.99 4.12
CA ASN A 48 -1.52 13.30 3.92
C ASN A 48 -1.65 14.11 2.64
N TYR A 49 -1.83 13.40 1.53
CA TYR A 49 -1.99 14.03 0.22
C TYR A 49 -3.25 14.92 0.19
N GLY A 50 -3.07 16.14 -0.31
CA GLY A 50 -4.09 17.20 -0.27
C GLY A 50 -4.08 18.04 1.02
N GLU A 51 -3.32 17.66 2.04
CA GLU A 51 -3.15 18.42 3.28
C GLU A 51 -1.71 18.88 3.46
N ASN A 52 -0.84 18.04 4.02
CA ASN A 52 0.55 18.40 4.26
C ASN A 52 1.45 18.12 3.06
N VAL A 53 0.99 17.29 2.10
CA VAL A 53 1.65 17.09 0.81
C VAL A 53 0.69 17.44 -0.31
N TYR A 54 1.04 18.39 -1.16
CA TYR A 54 0.16 18.84 -2.24
C TYR A 54 0.94 19.38 -3.43
N TYR A 55 0.27 19.44 -4.57
CA TYR A 55 0.83 19.89 -5.84
C TYR A 55 0.46 21.36 -6.04
N GLU A 56 1.45 22.23 -6.20
CA GLU A 56 1.27 23.67 -6.37
C GLU A 56 2.32 24.22 -7.34
N ASP A 57 1.88 24.95 -8.37
CA ASP A 57 2.73 25.61 -9.37
C ASP A 57 3.83 24.71 -10.00
N GLY A 58 3.49 23.44 -10.27
CA GLY A 58 4.43 22.47 -10.86
C GLY A 58 5.45 21.87 -9.88
N SER A 59 5.25 22.12 -8.58
CA SER A 59 6.06 21.57 -7.49
C SER A 59 5.19 20.72 -6.55
N VAL A 60 5.81 19.75 -5.91
CA VAL A 60 5.25 19.06 -4.75
C VAL A 60 5.75 19.77 -3.50
N CYS A 61 4.83 20.27 -2.70
CA CYS A 61 5.08 20.95 -1.44
C CYS A 61 4.86 19.98 -0.27
N TYR A 62 5.72 20.06 0.74
CA TYR A 62 5.55 19.40 2.04
C TYR A 62 5.50 20.49 3.13
N ASP A 63 4.41 20.55 3.90
CA ASP A 63 4.16 21.60 4.91
C ASP A 63 4.38 23.03 4.39
N GLY A 64 4.06 23.27 3.12
CA GLY A 64 4.20 24.58 2.47
C GLY A 64 5.57 24.87 1.87
N GLU A 65 6.54 23.96 1.99
CA GLU A 65 7.86 24.10 1.37
C GLU A 65 7.98 23.20 0.12
N PRO A 66 8.44 23.71 -1.02
CA PRO A 66 8.66 22.90 -2.21
C PRO A 66 9.78 21.89 -1.96
N VAL A 67 9.49 20.60 -2.13
CA VAL A 67 10.46 19.50 -1.90
C VAL A 67 10.96 18.85 -3.19
N ALA A 68 10.18 18.94 -4.28
CA ALA A 68 10.52 18.41 -5.59
C ALA A 68 9.63 19.06 -6.66
N THR A 69 10.00 18.95 -7.93
CA THR A 69 9.04 19.12 -9.03
C THR A 69 8.08 17.93 -9.09
N GLU A 70 6.92 18.08 -9.74
CA GLU A 70 5.97 16.97 -9.94
C GLU A 70 6.62 15.78 -10.65
N ALA A 71 7.43 16.04 -11.68
CA ALA A 71 8.14 15.02 -12.43
C ALA A 71 9.16 14.27 -11.57
N GLU A 72 9.97 14.99 -10.78
CA GLU A 72 10.95 14.38 -9.87
C GLU A 72 10.26 13.56 -8.78
N TYR A 73 9.11 13.99 -8.28
CA TYR A 73 8.38 13.26 -7.24
C TYR A 73 7.85 11.92 -7.75
N ILE A 74 7.36 11.88 -9.00
CA ILE A 74 6.93 10.66 -9.70
C ILE A 74 8.14 9.75 -10.00
N GLU A 75 9.25 10.31 -10.49
CA GLU A 75 10.46 9.54 -10.78
C GLU A 75 11.03 8.89 -9.51
N GLN A 76 10.96 9.60 -8.37
CA GLN A 76 11.32 9.01 -7.08
C GLN A 76 10.44 7.81 -6.73
N ALA A 77 9.12 7.86 -6.98
CA ALA A 77 8.25 6.72 -6.72
C ALA A 77 8.59 5.51 -7.62
N GLU A 78 8.94 5.75 -8.89
CA GLU A 78 9.45 4.72 -9.81
C GLU A 78 10.75 4.08 -9.29
N GLN A 79 11.70 4.91 -8.86
CA GLN A 79 12.97 4.44 -8.30
C GLN A 79 12.75 3.65 -7.00
N ILE A 80 11.81 4.05 -6.16
CA ILE A 80 11.49 3.32 -4.92
C ILE A 80 10.91 1.95 -5.25
N ALA A 81 9.93 1.87 -6.15
CA ALA A 81 9.30 0.61 -6.50
C ALA A 81 10.29 -0.38 -7.15
N SER A 82 11.10 0.09 -8.10
CA SER A 82 12.06 -0.76 -8.85
C SER A 82 13.25 -1.26 -8.03
N ARG A 83 13.61 -0.60 -6.92
CA ARG A 83 14.68 -1.09 -6.02
C ARG A 83 14.39 -2.44 -5.39
N ALA A 84 13.12 -2.86 -5.34
CA ALA A 84 12.74 -4.16 -4.83
C ALA A 84 13.41 -5.32 -5.59
N ASP A 85 13.61 -5.16 -6.91
CA ASP A 85 14.22 -6.18 -7.78
C ASP A 85 15.67 -6.51 -7.40
N ASP A 86 16.36 -5.57 -6.75
CA ASP A 86 17.77 -5.66 -6.38
C ASP A 86 17.99 -6.15 -4.94
N VAL A 87 16.92 -6.46 -4.21
CA VAL A 87 16.97 -6.78 -2.77
C VAL A 87 16.57 -8.23 -2.54
N GLU A 88 17.53 -9.02 -2.07
CA GLU A 88 17.24 -10.39 -1.63
C GLU A 88 16.43 -10.35 -0.33
N VAL A 89 15.31 -11.08 -0.31
CA VAL A 89 14.44 -11.22 0.86
C VAL A 89 14.50 -12.67 1.35
N ASP A 90 14.73 -12.86 2.65
CA ASP A 90 14.73 -14.18 3.27
C ASP A 90 13.34 -14.83 3.25
N GLU A 91 13.29 -16.12 2.90
CA GLU A 91 12.04 -16.88 2.87
C GLU A 91 11.38 -16.92 4.27
N GLY A 92 10.14 -16.45 4.36
CA GLY A 92 9.32 -16.52 5.58
C GLY A 92 9.40 -15.30 6.52
N ASP A 93 10.21 -14.29 6.20
CA ASP A 93 10.32 -13.06 6.99
C ASP A 93 9.41 -11.94 6.47
N TRP A 94 8.09 -12.13 6.63
CA TRP A 94 7.09 -11.14 6.21
C TRP A 94 6.21 -10.67 7.38
N MET A 95 6.04 -9.35 7.49
CA MET A 95 5.09 -8.73 8.39
C MET A 95 3.85 -8.26 7.61
N PRO A 96 2.63 -8.68 7.98
CA PRO A 96 1.42 -8.16 7.35
C PRO A 96 1.20 -6.68 7.66
N LEU A 97 1.00 -5.87 6.61
CA LEU A 97 0.53 -4.49 6.71
C LEU A 97 -0.99 -4.39 6.63
N GLY A 98 -1.66 -5.44 6.12
CA GLY A 98 -3.11 -5.61 6.15
C GLY A 98 -3.73 -5.79 4.77
N VAL A 99 -5.05 -5.86 4.76
CA VAL A 99 -5.88 -5.90 3.55
C VAL A 99 -6.69 -4.62 3.47
N PHE A 100 -6.69 -3.99 2.30
CA PHE A 100 -7.31 -2.70 2.05
C PHE A 100 -8.27 -2.82 0.88
N ALA A 101 -9.47 -2.27 1.03
CA ALA A 101 -10.27 -1.85 -0.11
C ALA A 101 -9.64 -0.60 -0.73
N VAL A 102 -9.56 -0.58 -2.05
CA VAL A 102 -9.01 0.54 -2.81
C VAL A 102 -10.17 1.34 -3.40
N THR A 103 -10.32 2.59 -2.97
CA THR A 103 -11.40 3.49 -3.42
C THR A 103 -10.83 4.76 -4.05
N GLN A 104 -11.56 5.32 -5.02
CA GLN A 104 -11.25 6.66 -5.52
C GLN A 104 -11.73 7.69 -4.49
N ASP A 105 -10.88 8.66 -4.18
CA ASP A 105 -11.18 9.68 -3.18
C ASP A 105 -12.40 10.54 -3.61
N GLY A 106 -13.23 10.95 -2.64
CA GLY A 106 -14.39 11.82 -2.86
C GLY A 106 -15.74 11.13 -3.19
N GLN A 107 -15.82 9.80 -3.25
CA GLN A 107 -17.10 9.09 -3.42
C GLN A 107 -17.71 8.71 -2.05
N LYS A 108 -18.52 9.62 -1.46
CA LYS A 108 -19.32 9.30 -0.25
C LYS A 108 -20.36 8.19 -0.50
N ASP A 109 -20.80 8.04 -1.74
CA ASP A 109 -21.79 7.07 -2.21
C ASP A 109 -21.35 6.52 -3.58
N GLY A 110 -20.34 5.66 -3.58
CA GLY A 110 -19.86 4.94 -4.77
C GLY A 110 -20.32 3.48 -4.78
N PRO A 111 -20.24 2.77 -5.92
CA PRO A 111 -20.38 1.32 -5.92
C PRO A 111 -19.32 0.69 -4.99
N ASP A 112 -19.65 -0.46 -4.41
CA ASP A 112 -18.71 -1.18 -3.54
C ASP A 112 -17.33 -1.31 -4.20
N PRO A 113 -16.24 -1.15 -3.42
CA PRO A 113 -14.89 -1.31 -3.95
C PRO A 113 -14.73 -2.70 -4.55
N THR A 114 -14.10 -2.77 -5.71
CA THR A 114 -13.82 -4.05 -6.37
C THR A 114 -12.34 -4.36 -6.44
N LEU A 115 -11.50 -3.41 -6.07
CA LEU A 115 -10.06 -3.57 -5.95
C LEU A 115 -9.71 -3.77 -4.48
N PHE A 116 -9.02 -4.86 -4.19
CA PHE A 116 -8.57 -5.21 -2.84
C PHE A 116 -7.07 -5.45 -2.88
N LEU A 117 -6.35 -4.70 -2.05
CA LEU A 117 -4.91 -4.71 -1.95
C LEU A 117 -4.51 -5.36 -0.62
N GLN A 118 -3.73 -6.41 -0.69
CA GLN A 118 -3.04 -6.99 0.45
C GLN A 118 -1.59 -6.53 0.40
N LEU A 119 -1.07 -6.12 1.55
CA LEU A 119 0.33 -5.71 1.69
C LEU A 119 1.03 -6.46 2.83
N VAL A 120 2.28 -6.82 2.57
CA VAL A 120 3.26 -7.36 3.52
C VAL A 120 4.59 -6.62 3.35
N ILE A 121 5.42 -6.62 4.39
CA ILE A 121 6.74 -5.99 4.37
C ILE A 121 7.83 -6.91 4.92
N SER A 122 8.99 -6.96 4.26
CA SER A 122 10.17 -7.69 4.74
C SER A 122 10.97 -6.87 5.75
N LYS A 123 12.02 -7.45 6.35
CA LYS A 123 12.93 -6.70 7.23
C LYS A 123 13.80 -5.69 6.47
N GLU A 124 14.06 -5.98 5.20
CA GLU A 124 14.81 -5.16 4.26
C GLU A 124 13.98 -4.01 3.69
N GLY A 125 12.68 -3.97 3.98
CA GLY A 125 11.75 -2.92 3.53
C GLY A 125 11.09 -3.21 2.17
N VAL A 126 11.23 -4.41 1.62
CA VAL A 126 10.50 -4.83 0.41
C VAL A 126 9.02 -4.96 0.76
N ILE A 127 8.15 -4.38 -0.07
CA ILE A 127 6.70 -4.56 -0.03
C ILE A 127 6.32 -5.62 -1.05
N SER A 128 5.48 -6.57 -0.63
CA SER A 128 4.88 -7.56 -1.52
C SER A 128 3.42 -7.76 -1.18
N GLY A 129 2.71 -8.53 -1.99
CA GLY A 129 1.33 -8.94 -1.72
C GLY A 129 0.53 -9.15 -2.99
N THR A 130 -0.77 -8.88 -2.91
CA THR A 130 -1.68 -9.10 -4.04
C THR A 130 -2.64 -7.93 -4.25
N LEU A 131 -2.95 -7.68 -5.52
CA LEU A 131 -4.05 -6.83 -5.95
C LEU A 131 -5.11 -7.72 -6.61
N ASN A 132 -6.27 -7.86 -5.96
CA ASN A 132 -7.42 -8.58 -6.47
C ASN A 132 -8.44 -7.60 -7.05
N ASP A 133 -8.94 -7.89 -8.26
CA ASP A 133 -10.09 -7.22 -8.86
C ASP A 133 -11.28 -8.18 -8.96
N THR A 134 -12.28 -7.97 -8.11
CA THR A 134 -13.48 -8.83 -8.04
C THR A 134 -14.42 -8.66 -9.23
N LYS A 135 -14.29 -7.59 -10.03
CA LYS A 135 -15.08 -7.45 -11.27
C LYS A 135 -14.57 -8.37 -12.36
N THR A 136 -13.26 -8.54 -12.44
CA THR A 136 -12.59 -9.33 -13.47
C THR A 136 -12.20 -10.73 -13.00
N ASP A 137 -12.34 -11.00 -11.70
CA ASP A 137 -11.90 -12.23 -11.04
C ASP A 137 -10.40 -12.49 -11.28
N THR A 138 -9.61 -11.42 -11.19
CA THR A 138 -8.16 -11.49 -11.40
C THR A 138 -7.40 -11.11 -10.13
N THR A 139 -6.34 -11.87 -9.86
CA THR A 139 -5.38 -11.55 -8.80
C THR A 139 -4.01 -11.41 -9.42
N GLN A 140 -3.34 -10.29 -9.11
CA GLN A 140 -1.99 -9.99 -9.57
C GLN A 140 -1.08 -9.82 -8.36
N THR A 141 0.17 -10.27 -8.47
CA THR A 141 1.20 -10.00 -7.47
C THR A 141 1.66 -8.55 -7.59
N ILE A 142 1.84 -7.89 -6.47
CA ILE A 142 2.47 -6.57 -6.41
C ILE A 142 3.83 -6.67 -5.73
N GLU A 143 4.72 -5.76 -6.10
CA GLU A 143 6.04 -5.64 -5.51
C GLU A 143 6.47 -4.18 -5.48
N GLY A 144 7.30 -3.84 -4.51
CA GLY A 144 7.80 -2.50 -4.32
C GLY A 144 8.66 -2.41 -3.07
N MET A 145 8.91 -1.20 -2.59
CA MET A 145 9.80 -0.99 -1.46
C MET A 145 9.38 0.22 -0.64
N VAL A 146 9.89 0.28 0.60
CA VAL A 146 9.93 1.49 1.40
C VAL A 146 11.31 2.12 1.32
N ASP A 147 11.35 3.41 0.99
CA ASP A 147 12.56 4.20 1.04
C ASP A 147 12.96 4.52 2.49
N LYS A 148 14.18 4.13 2.86
CA LYS A 148 14.71 4.30 4.22
C LYS A 148 14.73 5.76 4.70
N GLY A 149 15.03 6.71 3.81
CA GLY A 149 15.21 8.11 4.16
C GLY A 149 13.89 8.85 4.32
N SER A 150 13.04 8.77 3.31
CA SER A 150 11.75 9.46 3.24
C SER A 150 10.62 8.72 3.95
N GLN A 151 10.74 7.40 4.17
CA GLN A 151 9.64 6.52 4.59
C GLN A 151 8.48 6.42 3.60
N ARG A 152 8.68 6.87 2.35
CA ARG A 152 7.73 6.64 1.25
C ARG A 152 7.80 5.19 0.81
N SER A 153 6.62 4.62 0.61
CA SER A 153 6.38 3.28 0.09
C SER A 153 5.85 3.42 -1.32
N ALA A 154 6.44 2.72 -2.28
CA ALA A 154 5.92 2.67 -3.65
C ALA A 154 5.94 1.24 -4.16
N TRP A 155 4.88 0.84 -4.87
CA TRP A 155 4.72 -0.50 -5.43
C TRP A 155 3.89 -0.47 -6.72
N ASN A 156 4.02 -1.52 -7.52
CA ASN A 156 3.22 -1.76 -8.70
C ASN A 156 2.97 -3.27 -8.89
N VAL A 157 2.24 -3.63 -9.95
CA VAL A 157 2.05 -5.03 -10.32
C VAL A 157 3.35 -5.57 -10.93
N VAL A 158 3.81 -6.74 -10.46
CA VAL A 158 5.01 -7.40 -10.97
C VAL A 158 4.95 -7.54 -12.50
N GLY A 159 6.03 -7.15 -13.17
CA GLY A 159 6.15 -7.19 -14.63
C GLY A 159 5.41 -6.05 -15.35
N LYS A 160 4.95 -5.01 -14.63
CA LYS A 160 4.42 -3.78 -15.20
C LYS A 160 5.15 -2.58 -14.62
N ASP A 161 5.38 -1.56 -15.44
CA ASP A 161 5.97 -0.30 -14.95
C ASP A 161 4.92 0.61 -14.29
N ARG A 162 3.65 0.49 -14.68
CA ARG A 162 2.54 1.37 -14.28
C ARG A 162 1.21 0.60 -14.15
N PRO A 163 0.23 1.11 -13.37
CA PRO A 163 0.32 2.26 -12.47
C PRO A 163 1.20 1.98 -11.25
N ILE A 164 1.83 3.02 -10.72
CA ILE A 164 2.55 2.98 -9.43
C ILE A 164 1.66 3.58 -8.37
N MET A 165 1.52 2.89 -7.26
CA MET A 165 0.85 3.38 -6.07
C MET A 165 1.90 3.79 -5.05
N GLU A 166 1.71 4.93 -4.39
CA GLU A 166 2.62 5.36 -3.32
C GLU A 166 1.94 6.06 -2.15
N THR A 167 2.52 5.90 -0.96
CA THR A 167 2.10 6.56 0.29
C THR A 167 3.21 6.46 1.35
N GLY A 168 3.01 7.03 2.53
CA GLY A 168 3.89 6.81 3.67
C GLY A 168 3.69 5.42 4.30
N ILE A 169 4.77 4.76 4.72
CA ILE A 169 4.66 3.48 5.43
C ILE A 169 3.87 3.62 6.75
N TYR A 170 3.95 4.78 7.41
CA TYR A 170 3.12 5.07 8.58
C TYR A 170 1.62 5.10 8.25
N ASN A 171 1.23 5.64 7.09
CA ASN A 171 -0.16 5.68 6.66
C ASN A 171 -0.71 4.25 6.50
N LEU A 172 0.12 3.30 6.02
CA LEU A 172 -0.22 1.88 5.94
C LEU A 172 -0.39 1.19 7.30
N THR A 173 -0.12 1.88 8.42
CA THR A 173 -0.47 1.44 9.78
C THR A 173 -1.70 2.15 10.34
N GLN A 174 -2.52 2.80 9.51
CA GLN A 174 -3.76 3.46 9.94
C GLN A 174 -4.98 2.75 9.35
N ASP A 175 -6.17 3.04 9.86
CA ASP A 175 -7.42 2.47 9.31
C ASP A 175 -7.68 2.95 7.88
N THR A 176 -7.19 4.13 7.54
CA THR A 176 -7.24 4.68 6.19
C THR A 176 -5.90 5.29 5.79
N ALA A 177 -5.49 5.11 4.53
CA ALA A 177 -4.27 5.70 3.98
C ALA A 177 -4.56 6.43 2.66
N PRO A 178 -4.32 7.74 2.56
CA PRO A 178 -4.33 8.41 1.26
C PRO A 178 -3.15 7.88 0.42
N VAL A 179 -3.39 7.64 -0.86
CA VAL A 179 -2.40 7.06 -1.77
C VAL A 179 -2.43 7.82 -3.09
N LEU A 180 -1.26 8.12 -3.65
CA LEU A 180 -1.18 8.60 -5.03
C LEU A 180 -1.09 7.40 -5.98
N VAL A 181 -1.77 7.52 -7.12
CA VAL A 181 -1.71 6.55 -8.21
C VAL A 181 -1.23 7.26 -9.45
N HIS A 182 -0.06 6.86 -9.94
CA HIS A 182 0.57 7.45 -11.11
C HIS A 182 0.42 6.55 -12.33
N PHE A 183 -0.35 6.99 -13.32
CA PHE A 183 -0.71 6.23 -14.51
C PHE A 183 0.31 6.41 -15.65
N ALA A 184 0.25 5.48 -16.61
CA ALA A 184 1.14 5.46 -17.78
C ALA A 184 0.94 6.66 -18.73
N ASP A 185 -0.22 7.33 -18.67
CA ASP A 185 -0.49 8.55 -19.43
C ASP A 185 0.11 9.81 -18.79
N GLY A 186 0.83 9.66 -17.67
CA GLY A 186 1.44 10.74 -16.91
C GLY A 186 0.49 11.39 -15.89
N SER A 187 -0.78 10.96 -15.83
CA SER A 187 -1.71 11.49 -14.83
C SER A 187 -1.44 10.90 -13.45
N THR A 188 -1.64 11.74 -12.42
CA THR A 188 -1.62 11.34 -11.01
C THR A 188 -3.01 11.54 -10.44
N GLN A 189 -3.50 10.55 -9.70
CA GLN A 189 -4.78 10.63 -8.98
C GLN A 189 -4.59 10.33 -7.50
N GLN A 190 -5.38 10.98 -6.66
CA GLN A 190 -5.47 10.66 -5.25
C GLN A 190 -6.58 9.63 -5.00
N TRP A 191 -6.22 8.55 -4.33
CA TRP A 191 -7.08 7.44 -3.99
C TRP A 191 -7.00 7.21 -2.47
N LEU A 192 -7.85 6.35 -1.93
CA LEU A 192 -7.89 6.01 -0.53
C LEU A 192 -7.83 4.48 -0.35
N LEU A 193 -6.95 4.04 0.54
CA LEU A 193 -6.93 2.67 1.04
C LEU A 193 -7.75 2.64 2.34
N VAL A 194 -8.76 1.78 2.40
CA VAL A 194 -9.60 1.57 3.58
C VAL A 194 -9.33 0.17 4.10
N ARG A 195 -8.80 0.07 5.32
CA ARG A 195 -8.47 -1.21 5.95
C ARG A 195 -9.74 -2.04 6.18
N LEU A 196 -9.65 -3.33 5.87
CA LEU A 196 -10.71 -4.29 6.16
C LEU A 196 -10.50 -4.92 7.54
N ASP A 197 -11.59 -5.03 8.29
CA ASP A 197 -11.63 -5.83 9.52
C ASP A 197 -11.57 -7.32 9.21
N ASP A 198 -11.10 -8.10 10.19
CA ASP A 198 -11.15 -9.56 10.12
C ASP A 198 -12.61 -10.05 10.12
N PRO A 199 -13.11 -10.68 9.04
CA PRO A 199 -14.48 -11.15 8.97
C PRO A 199 -14.78 -12.25 9.99
N ALA A 200 -13.76 -12.98 10.47
CA ALA A 200 -13.92 -13.98 11.54
C ALA A 200 -13.90 -13.34 12.94
N GLY A 201 -13.38 -12.12 13.09
CA GLY A 201 -13.39 -11.35 14.34
C GLY A 201 -14.73 -10.65 14.61
N GLN A 202 -15.65 -10.62 13.65
CA GLN A 202 -17.00 -10.07 13.81
C GLN A 202 -18.01 -11.09 14.38
N GLN A 203 -17.57 -12.31 14.72
CA GLN A 203 -18.35 -13.28 15.48
C GLN A 203 -18.01 -13.19 16.97
N GLU A 204 -18.36 -12.08 17.63
CA GLU A 204 -18.60 -12.03 19.08
C GLU A 204 -19.87 -11.24 19.40
#